data_AF-A0AAD7T9J7-F1
#
_entry.id   AF-A0AAD7T9J7-F1
#
_cell.length_a   1.000
_cell.length_b   1.000
_cell.length_c   1.000
_cell.angle_alpha   90.00
_cell.angle_beta   90.00
_cell.angle_gamma   90.00
#
_symmetry.space_group_name_H-M   'P 1'
#
loop_
_entity.id
_entity.type
_entity.pdbx_description
1 polymer ?
#
loop_
_entity_poly.entity_id
_entity_poly.type
_entity_poly.pdbx_seq_one_letter_code
_entity_poly.pdbx_strand_id
1 'polypeptide(L)'
;MGTDEGRHRASPRSKHPEVVRRGTRVEEARRSFVREGTAESQEELNGAKQQLFSTYDRIKGEELMEKVKKVETVHGERRYKESWKVINEMSGRKRSREGQLAGCSPEERVTSWFTHFRDLLGTHPTVDGAEEEIPAVLTSLEIDDGPFTATEFATVKSTLKEGKSAGPDGIPQRSLKTAISMTSYWRFATRL
;
A
#
# COMPACT_ATOMS: atom_id res chain seq x y z
N MET A 1 35.63 2.45 10.71
CA MET A 1 34.91 1.18 10.93
C MET A 1 33.78 1.43 11.91
N GLY A 2 32.54 1.53 11.42
CA GLY A 2 31.33 1.62 12.23
C GLY A 2 30.22 0.98 11.42
N THR A 3 29.88 -0.25 11.76
CA THR A 3 28.80 -1.01 11.14
C THR A 3 27.47 -0.45 11.64
N ASP A 4 26.82 0.40 10.84
CA ASP A 4 25.41 0.74 11.02
C ASP A 4 24.57 -0.42 10.46
N GLU A 5 24.50 -1.49 11.25
CA GLU A 5 23.49 -2.52 11.01
C GLU A 5 22.13 -1.86 11.20
N GLY A 6 21.42 -1.65 10.10
CA GLY A 6 20.01 -1.27 10.05
C GLY A 6 19.18 -2.30 10.82
N ARG A 7 19.15 -2.16 12.14
CA ARG A 7 18.34 -2.97 13.03
C ARG A 7 16.90 -2.51 12.80
N HIS A 8 16.20 -3.17 11.87
CA HIS A 8 14.74 -3.23 11.89
C HIS A 8 14.32 -3.90 13.20
N ARG A 9 14.35 -3.12 14.28
CA ARG A 9 13.96 -3.57 15.61
C ARG A 9 12.45 -3.69 15.55
N ALA A 10 11.98 -4.91 15.32
CA ALA A 10 10.56 -5.25 15.43
C ALA A 10 10.00 -4.59 16.68
N SER A 11 8.90 -3.86 16.50
CA SER A 11 8.26 -3.10 17.58
C SER A 11 8.11 -4.00 18.81
N PRO A 12 8.48 -3.55 20.02
CA PRO A 12 8.34 -4.37 21.23
C PRO A 12 6.94 -5.00 21.37
N ARG A 13 5.91 -4.30 20.88
CA ARG A 13 4.51 -4.76 20.84
C ARG A 13 4.28 -6.00 19.97
N SER A 14 4.96 -6.12 18.84
CA SER A 14 4.77 -7.27 17.94
C SER A 14 5.29 -8.58 18.54
N LYS A 15 6.12 -8.49 19.60
CA LYS A 15 6.62 -9.62 20.37
C LYS A 15 5.77 -9.94 21.60
N HIS A 16 4.71 -9.17 21.87
CA HIS A 16 3.86 -9.41 23.02
C HIS A 16 3.19 -10.79 22.92
N PRO A 17 3.18 -11.62 23.98
CA PRO A 17 2.70 -13.01 23.91
C PRO A 17 1.29 -13.14 23.34
N GLU A 18 0.39 -12.24 23.69
CA GLU A 18 -0.97 -12.26 23.15
C GLU A 18 -1.07 -11.87 21.68
N VAL A 19 -0.24 -10.92 21.23
CA VAL A 19 -0.20 -10.51 19.82
C VAL A 19 0.31 -11.66 18.96
N VAL A 20 1.33 -12.37 19.43
CA VAL A 20 1.86 -13.56 18.76
C VAL A 20 0.78 -14.64 18.68
N ARG A 21 0.09 -14.94 19.79
CA ARG A 21 -1.02 -15.91 19.80
C ARG A 21 -2.13 -15.55 18.81
N ARG A 22 -2.57 -14.29 18.78
CA ARG A 22 -3.60 -13.82 17.85
C ARG A 22 -3.10 -13.85 16.41
N GLY A 23 -1.82 -13.54 16.18
CA GLY A 23 -1.17 -13.66 14.88
C GLY A 23 -1.18 -15.09 14.35
N THR A 24 -0.82 -16.07 15.19
CA THR A 24 -0.90 -17.49 14.82
C THR A 24 -2.33 -17.89 14.45
N ARG A 25 -3.33 -17.43 15.21
CA ARG A 25 -4.76 -17.69 14.93
C ARG A 25 -5.19 -17.12 13.57
N VAL A 26 -4.71 -15.94 13.19
CA VAL A 26 -4.97 -15.35 11.87
C VAL A 26 -4.36 -16.19 10.75
N GLU A 27 -3.14 -16.69 10.93
CA GLU A 27 -2.50 -17.55 9.92
C GLU A 27 -3.20 -18.91 9.79
N GLU A 28 -3.66 -19.49 10.89
CA GLU A 28 -4.48 -20.71 10.88
C GLU A 28 -5.78 -20.49 10.12
N ALA A 29 -6.54 -19.45 10.45
CA ALA A 29 -7.79 -19.11 9.76
C ALA A 29 -7.56 -18.80 8.27
N ARG A 30 -6.44 -18.16 7.93
CA ARG A 30 -6.06 -17.89 6.54
C ARG A 30 -5.79 -19.19 5.78
N ARG A 31 -5.11 -20.16 6.38
CA ARG A 31 -4.86 -21.47 5.77
C ARG A 31 -6.16 -22.24 5.54
N SER A 32 -7.08 -22.20 6.50
CA SER A 32 -8.42 -22.80 6.35
C SER A 32 -9.22 -22.14 5.23
N PHE A 33 -9.22 -20.81 5.16
CA PHE A 33 -9.86 -20.06 4.07
C PHE A 33 -9.29 -20.42 2.69
N VAL A 34 -7.97 -20.55 2.55
CA VAL A 34 -7.35 -20.95 1.28
C VAL A 34 -7.73 -22.38 0.88
N ARG A 35 -7.96 -23.27 1.85
CA ARG A 35 -8.34 -24.67 1.59
C ARG A 35 -9.82 -24.81 1.22
N GLU A 36 -10.69 -24.11 1.93
CA GLU A 36 -12.14 -24.34 1.88
C GLU A 36 -12.88 -23.28 1.07
N GLY A 37 -12.43 -22.02 1.10
CA GLY A 37 -13.05 -20.91 0.36
C GLY A 37 -14.50 -20.61 0.73
N THR A 38 -14.96 -21.06 1.90
CA THR A 38 -16.36 -20.92 2.35
C THR A 38 -16.62 -19.56 3.01
N ALA A 39 -17.89 -19.14 3.04
CA ALA A 39 -18.31 -17.92 3.74
C ALA A 39 -17.96 -17.96 5.24
N GLU A 40 -18.11 -19.12 5.89
CA GLU A 40 -17.76 -19.33 7.30
C GLU A 40 -16.24 -19.16 7.53
N SER A 41 -15.40 -19.75 6.66
CA SER A 41 -13.95 -19.60 6.77
C SER A 41 -13.49 -18.15 6.52
N GLN A 42 -14.22 -17.40 5.70
CA GLN A 42 -13.99 -15.96 5.48
C GLN A 42 -14.39 -15.14 6.71
N GLU A 43 -15.51 -15.46 7.35
CA GLU A 43 -15.95 -14.82 8.60
C GLU A 43 -14.97 -15.09 9.74
N GLU A 44 -14.49 -16.33 9.88
CA GLU A 44 -13.47 -16.68 10.89
C GLU A 44 -12.16 -15.91 10.67
N LEU A 45 -11.70 -15.77 9.42
CA LEU A 45 -10.51 -14.97 9.10
C LEU A 45 -10.71 -13.49 9.46
N ASN A 46 -11.87 -12.93 9.15
CA ASN A 46 -12.19 -11.53 9.48
C ASN A 46 -12.28 -11.32 10.99
N GLY A 47 -12.93 -12.23 11.72
CA GLY A 47 -13.00 -12.21 13.17
C GLY A 47 -11.62 -12.32 13.82
N ALA A 48 -10.76 -13.23 13.33
CA ALA A 48 -9.39 -13.37 13.82
C ALA A 48 -8.57 -12.09 13.59
N LYS A 49 -8.69 -11.45 12.42
CA LYS A 49 -8.04 -10.17 12.13
C LYS A 49 -8.53 -9.06 13.06
N GLN A 50 -9.84 -8.96 13.27
CA GLN A 50 -10.42 -7.95 14.15
C GLN A 50 -9.93 -8.13 15.59
N GLN A 51 -9.84 -9.37 16.08
CA GLN A 51 -9.28 -9.67 17.40
C GLN A 51 -7.79 -9.34 17.51
N LEU A 52 -7.01 -9.54 16.45
CA LEU A 52 -5.60 -9.14 16.43
C LEU A 52 -5.46 -7.62 16.53
N PHE A 53 -6.24 -6.86 15.76
CA PHE A 53 -6.23 -5.39 15.83
C PHE A 53 -6.69 -4.87 17.19
N SER A 54 -7.77 -5.41 17.75
CA SER A 54 -8.24 -5.00 19.08
C SER A 54 -7.22 -5.29 20.19
N THR A 55 -6.46 -6.39 20.06
CA THR A 55 -5.37 -6.72 20.98
C THR A 55 -4.24 -5.69 20.88
N TYR A 56 -3.88 -5.25 19.67
CA TYR A 56 -2.92 -4.17 19.48
C TYR A 56 -3.38 -2.86 20.10
N ASP A 57 -4.64 -2.47 19.89
CA ASP A 57 -5.18 -1.24 20.44
C ASP A 57 -5.22 -1.25 21.96
N ARG A 58 -5.63 -2.39 22.55
CA ARG A 58 -5.64 -2.59 24.01
C ARG A 58 -4.23 -2.43 24.60
N ILE A 59 -3.24 -3.15 24.06
CA ILE A 59 -1.86 -3.09 24.56
C ILE A 59 -1.27 -1.69 24.38
N LYS A 60 -1.54 -1.05 23.24
CA LYS A 60 -1.11 0.34 23.00
C LYS A 60 -1.72 1.30 24.03
N GLY A 61 -2.99 1.09 24.40
CA GLY A 61 -3.66 1.85 25.45
C GLY A 61 -3.04 1.62 26.83
N GLU A 62 -2.77 0.36 27.19
CA GLU A 62 -2.14 -0.02 28.46
C GLU A 62 -0.75 0.60 28.62
N GLU A 63 0.10 0.52 27.60
CA GLU A 63 1.42 1.17 27.61
C GLU A 63 1.31 2.69 27.76
N LEU A 64 0.31 3.32 27.13
CA LEU A 64 0.10 4.76 27.25
C LEU A 64 -0.31 5.14 28.67
N MET A 65 -1.25 4.38 29.26
CA MET A 65 -1.67 4.57 30.64
C MET A 65 -0.52 4.37 31.64
N GLU A 66 0.33 3.37 31.42
CA GLU A 66 1.53 3.15 32.24
C GLU A 66 2.47 4.37 32.18
N LYS A 67 2.67 4.94 31.00
CA LYS A 67 3.48 6.17 30.85
C LYS A 67 2.84 7.36 31.55
N VAL A 68 1.52 7.54 31.49
CA VAL A 68 0.80 8.60 32.22
C VAL A 68 1.00 8.44 33.72
N LYS A 69 0.76 7.25 34.27
CA LYS A 69 0.95 6.94 35.69
C LYS A 69 2.40 7.20 36.14
N LYS A 70 3.37 6.86 35.29
CA LYS A 70 4.78 7.15 35.53
C LYS A 70 5.05 8.65 35.59
N VAL A 71 4.48 9.45 34.68
CA VAL A 71 4.59 10.91 34.72
C VAL A 71 4.04 11.46 36.03
N GLU A 72 2.86 11.02 36.46
CA GLU A 72 2.22 11.45 37.72
C GLU A 72 3.08 11.13 38.94
N THR A 73 3.62 9.90 39.00
CA THR A 73 4.46 9.45 40.11
C THR A 73 5.76 10.26 40.19
N VAL A 74 6.48 10.38 39.07
CA VAL A 74 7.77 11.11 38.99
C VAL A 74 7.57 12.61 39.23
N HIS A 75 6.44 13.17 38.81
CA HIS A 75 6.09 14.54 39.11
C HIS A 75 5.79 14.75 40.60
N GLY A 76 5.03 13.85 41.22
CA GLY A 76 4.77 13.84 42.67
C GLY A 76 6.05 13.74 43.50
N GLU A 77 7.04 12.97 43.03
CA GLU A 77 8.38 12.85 43.61
C GLU A 77 9.28 14.09 43.36
N ARG A 78 8.78 15.14 42.71
CA ARG A 78 9.51 16.37 42.33
C ARG A 78 10.70 16.14 41.39
N ARG A 79 10.71 15.02 40.66
CA ARG A 79 11.76 14.69 39.67
C ARG A 79 11.42 15.25 38.29
N TYR A 80 11.30 16.58 38.21
CA TYR A 80 10.81 17.29 37.01
C TYR A 80 11.58 16.95 35.73
N LYS A 81 12.91 16.76 35.80
CA LYS A 81 13.74 16.38 34.64
C LYS A 81 13.33 15.04 34.05
N GLU A 82 12.98 14.08 34.89
CA GLU A 82 12.56 12.75 34.45
C GLU A 82 11.12 12.74 33.95
N SER A 83 10.23 13.49 34.62
CA SER A 83 8.86 13.71 34.14
C SER A 83 8.86 14.31 32.73
N TRP A 84 9.71 15.33 32.50
CA TRP A 84 9.88 15.93 31.18
C TRP A 84 10.48 14.97 30.14
N LYS A 85 11.36 14.04 30.54
CA LYS A 85 11.89 13.00 29.65
C LYS A 85 10.78 12.07 29.16
N VAL A 86 9.90 11.63 30.06
CA VAL A 86 8.76 10.76 29.71
C VAL A 86 7.76 11.51 28.81
N ILE A 87 7.48 12.79 29.09
CA ILE A 87 6.61 13.62 28.23
C ILE A 87 7.19 13.77 26.81
N ASN A 88 8.51 14.00 26.69
CA ASN A 88 9.16 14.08 25.38
C ASN A 88 9.09 12.75 24.60
N GLU A 89 9.16 11.62 25.31
CA GLU A 89 9.01 10.30 24.72
C GLU A 89 7.57 10.05 24.26
N MET A 90 6.57 10.38 25.08
CA MET A 90 5.15 10.26 24.76
C MET A 90 4.73 11.12 23.58
N SER A 91 5.15 12.39 23.57
CA SER A 91 4.81 13.35 22.51
C SER A 91 5.56 13.10 21.20
N GLY A 92 6.61 12.29 21.23
CA GLY A 92 7.47 12.05 20.07
C GLY A 92 8.29 13.26 19.62
N ARG A 93 8.34 14.34 20.43
CA ARG A 93 9.01 15.61 20.09
C ARG A 93 10.49 15.45 19.69
N LYS A 94 11.15 14.41 20.19
CA LYS A 94 12.57 14.11 19.89
C LYS A 94 12.79 12.86 19.03
N ARG A 95 11.75 12.28 18.42
CA ARG A 95 11.98 11.16 17.50
C ARG A 95 12.60 11.68 16.21
N SER A 96 13.71 11.08 15.81
CA SER A 96 14.26 11.30 14.47
C SER A 96 13.21 10.89 13.43
N ARG A 97 13.05 11.67 12.37
CA ARG A 97 12.11 11.34 11.29
C ARG A 97 12.72 10.20 10.48
N GLU A 98 12.32 8.98 10.79
CA GLU A 98 12.67 7.79 10.01
C GLU A 98 12.26 8.00 8.54
N GLY A 99 13.20 7.78 7.61
CA GLY A 99 12.96 7.93 6.17
C GLY A 99 13.21 9.33 5.58
N GLN A 100 13.58 10.33 6.39
CA GLN A 100 14.13 11.58 5.83
C GLN A 100 15.65 11.51 5.75
N LEU A 101 16.18 11.61 4.53
CA LEU A 101 17.60 11.86 4.31
C LEU A 101 17.93 13.28 4.73
N ALA A 102 18.96 13.41 5.56
CA ALA A 102 19.52 14.69 5.92
C ALA A 102 20.03 15.39 4.64
N GLY A 103 19.69 16.66 4.47
CA GLY A 103 20.14 17.48 3.35
C GLY A 103 19.53 18.86 3.44
N CYS A 104 20.38 19.88 3.44
CA CYS A 104 20.01 21.29 3.53
C CYS A 104 19.46 21.82 2.20
N SER A 105 19.71 21.12 1.09
CA SER A 105 19.18 21.45 -0.24
C SER A 105 18.54 20.25 -0.97
N PRO A 106 17.69 20.48 -2.00
CA PRO A 106 17.21 19.42 -2.89
C PRO A 106 18.33 18.62 -3.56
N GLU A 107 19.41 19.27 -3.98
CA GLU A 107 20.54 18.67 -4.68
C GLU A 107 21.29 17.70 -3.76
N GLU A 108 21.57 18.11 -2.52
CA GLU A 108 22.23 17.27 -1.51
C GLU A 108 21.39 16.03 -1.19
N ARG A 109 20.07 16.16 -1.15
CA ARG A 109 19.17 15.02 -0.94
C ARG A 109 19.24 14.04 -2.10
N VAL A 110 19.27 14.51 -3.35
CA VAL A 110 19.40 13.64 -4.54
C VAL A 110 20.72 12.85 -4.49
N THR A 111 21.84 13.52 -4.22
CA THR A 111 23.15 12.86 -4.14
C THR A 111 23.22 11.86 -2.98
N SER A 112 22.65 12.22 -1.83
CA SER A 112 22.59 11.33 -0.67
C SER A 112 21.70 10.11 -0.94
N TRP A 113 20.57 10.30 -1.62
CA TRP A 113 19.67 9.23 -2.05
C TRP A 113 20.40 8.26 -2.98
N PHE A 114 21.02 8.79 -4.03
CA PHE A 114 21.75 8.00 -5.02
C PHE A 114 22.87 7.18 -4.37
N THR A 115 23.67 7.81 -3.52
CA THR A 115 24.79 7.16 -2.81
C THR A 115 24.28 6.05 -1.89
N HIS A 116 23.24 6.33 -1.10
CA HIS A 116 22.65 5.35 -0.19
C HIS A 116 22.17 4.09 -0.91
N PHE A 117 21.41 4.25 -2.01
CA PHE A 117 20.91 3.11 -2.78
C PHE A 117 22.00 2.38 -3.54
N ARG A 118 22.98 3.10 -4.11
CA ARG A 118 24.14 2.49 -4.75
C ARG A 118 24.90 1.59 -3.76
N ASP A 119 25.15 2.08 -2.56
CA ASP A 119 25.89 1.34 -1.54
C ASP A 119 25.06 0.18 -0.98
N LEU A 120 23.73 0.35 -0.84
CA LEU A 120 22.81 -0.69 -0.39
C LEU A 120 22.67 -1.85 -1.38
N LEU A 121 22.58 -1.55 -2.68
CA LEU A 121 22.45 -2.54 -3.75
C LEU A 121 23.80 -3.17 -4.12
N GLY A 122 24.90 -2.59 -3.65
CA GLY A 122 26.26 -3.04 -3.96
C GLY A 122 26.70 -2.69 -5.38
N THR A 123 27.86 -3.21 -5.78
CA THR A 123 28.31 -3.14 -7.17
C THR A 123 27.48 -4.07 -8.04
N HIS A 124 27.07 -3.57 -9.22
CA HIS A 124 26.42 -4.41 -10.23
C HIS A 124 27.27 -5.67 -10.45
N PRO A 125 26.69 -6.88 -10.40
CA PRO A 125 27.44 -8.09 -10.68
C PRO A 125 28.01 -8.00 -12.10
N THR A 126 29.31 -8.23 -12.25
CA THR A 126 29.92 -8.47 -13.56
C THR A 126 29.39 -9.82 -14.04
N VAL A 127 28.36 -9.80 -14.88
CA VAL A 127 27.79 -11.01 -15.47
C VAL A 127 28.74 -11.44 -16.59
N ASP A 128 29.56 -12.46 -16.34
CA ASP A 128 30.33 -13.14 -17.38
C ASP A 128 29.38 -14.05 -18.18
N GLY A 129 28.57 -13.44 -19.05
CA GLY A 129 27.60 -14.13 -19.90
C GLY A 129 26.80 -13.17 -20.76
N ALA A 130 26.36 -13.61 -21.93
CA ALA A 130 25.38 -12.87 -22.72
C ALA A 130 24.08 -12.70 -21.91
N GLU A 131 23.45 -11.53 -21.98
CA GLU A 131 22.14 -11.30 -21.35
C GLU A 131 21.16 -12.40 -21.79
N GLU A 132 20.73 -13.22 -20.84
CA GLU A 132 19.76 -14.28 -21.10
C GLU A 132 18.40 -13.61 -21.30
N GLU A 133 17.92 -13.58 -22.54
CA GLU A 133 16.67 -12.93 -22.90
C GLU A 133 15.52 -13.62 -22.15
N ILE A 134 14.81 -12.85 -21.30
CA ILE A 134 13.70 -13.38 -20.51
C ILE A 134 12.62 -13.86 -21.48
N PRO A 135 12.27 -15.16 -21.50
CA PRO A 135 11.31 -15.67 -22.45
C PRO A 135 9.93 -15.04 -22.19
N ALA A 136 9.38 -14.39 -23.22
CA ALA A 136 8.03 -13.84 -23.15
C ALA A 136 7.02 -14.99 -22.97
N VAL A 137 6.39 -15.03 -21.80
CA VAL A 137 5.42 -16.07 -21.39
C VAL A 137 4.19 -16.11 -22.30
N LEU A 138 3.88 -15.00 -22.98
CA LEU A 138 2.70 -14.84 -23.83
C LEU A 138 3.12 -14.18 -25.16
N THR A 139 3.73 -14.95 -26.05
CA THR A 139 4.10 -14.51 -27.40
C THR A 139 2.93 -14.48 -28.37
N SER A 140 1.88 -15.27 -28.13
CA SER A 140 0.67 -15.33 -28.95
C SER A 140 -0.58 -15.29 -28.07
N LEU A 141 -1.17 -14.11 -27.94
CA LEU A 141 -2.51 -13.96 -27.38
C LEU A 141 -3.51 -14.28 -28.51
N GLU A 142 -4.56 -15.05 -28.22
CA GLU A 142 -5.70 -15.24 -29.12
C GLU A 142 -6.60 -14.00 -29.13
N ILE A 143 -6.00 -12.83 -29.34
CA ILE A 143 -6.68 -11.56 -29.50
C ILE A 143 -6.46 -11.15 -30.94
N ASP A 144 -7.55 -10.99 -31.67
CA ASP A 144 -7.52 -10.44 -33.03
C ASP A 144 -7.01 -9.00 -32.97
N ASP A 145 -5.86 -8.73 -33.59
CA ASP A 145 -5.26 -7.41 -33.73
C ASP A 145 -5.70 -6.72 -35.03
N GLY A 146 -6.63 -7.34 -35.77
CA GLY A 146 -7.25 -6.79 -36.95
C GLY A 146 -8.21 -5.62 -36.68
N PRO A 147 -8.77 -5.02 -37.74
CA PRO A 147 -9.78 -3.97 -37.63
C PRO A 147 -11.03 -4.49 -36.91
N PHE A 148 -11.57 -3.71 -35.98
CA PHE A 148 -12.78 -4.09 -35.26
C PHE A 148 -13.98 -4.30 -36.21
N THR A 149 -14.78 -5.31 -35.90
CA THR A 149 -16.02 -5.61 -36.60
C THR A 149 -17.18 -4.76 -36.08
N ALA A 150 -18.21 -4.57 -36.93
CA ALA A 150 -19.41 -3.83 -36.54
C ALA A 150 -20.15 -4.48 -35.34
N THR A 151 -20.04 -5.80 -35.19
CA THR A 151 -20.62 -6.59 -34.09
C THR A 151 -19.89 -6.36 -32.77
N GLU A 152 -18.55 -6.34 -32.79
CA GLU A 152 -17.75 -5.99 -31.61
C GLU A 152 -18.05 -4.58 -31.17
N PHE A 153 -18.12 -3.64 -32.12
CA PHE A 153 -18.47 -2.26 -31.83
C PHE A 153 -19.87 -2.12 -31.20
N ALA A 154 -20.88 -2.84 -31.71
CA ALA A 154 -22.21 -2.87 -31.12
C ALA A 154 -22.20 -3.43 -29.68
N THR A 155 -21.37 -4.44 -29.43
CA THR A 155 -21.21 -5.08 -28.12
C THR A 155 -20.51 -4.15 -27.12
N VAL A 156 -19.47 -3.44 -27.55
CA VAL A 156 -18.79 -2.43 -26.74
C VAL A 156 -19.75 -1.28 -26.42
N LYS A 157 -20.57 -0.85 -27.39
CA LYS A 157 -21.56 0.21 -27.18
C LYS A 157 -22.61 -0.16 -26.12
N SER A 158 -23.08 -1.41 -26.12
CA SER A 158 -24.10 -1.88 -25.16
C SER A 158 -23.54 -2.10 -23.75
N THR A 159 -22.29 -2.56 -23.65
CA THR A 159 -21.61 -2.81 -22.35
C THR A 159 -21.12 -1.54 -21.65
N LEU A 160 -21.08 -0.41 -22.34
CA LEU A 160 -20.64 0.87 -21.82
C LEU A 160 -21.53 1.36 -20.66
N LYS A 161 -20.97 1.52 -19.46
CA LYS A 161 -21.73 1.95 -18.26
C LYS A 161 -21.86 3.47 -18.18
N GLU A 162 -23.05 3.95 -17.82
CA GLU A 162 -23.30 5.36 -17.52
C GLU A 162 -22.80 5.71 -16.11
N GLY A 163 -22.44 6.98 -15.88
CA GLY A 163 -21.97 7.46 -14.58
C GLY A 163 -20.47 7.30 -14.31
N LYS A 164 -19.67 6.96 -15.34
CA LYS A 164 -18.20 7.06 -15.27
C LYS A 164 -17.75 8.49 -15.57
N SER A 165 -16.72 8.93 -14.87
CA SER A 165 -16.08 10.24 -15.10
C SER A 165 -15.47 10.30 -16.51
N ALA A 166 -15.49 11.49 -17.12
CA ALA A 166 -14.83 11.73 -18.38
C ALA A 166 -13.31 11.55 -18.25
N GLY A 167 -12.66 11.17 -19.36
CA GLY A 167 -11.20 11.14 -19.44
C GLY A 167 -10.61 12.55 -19.54
N PRO A 168 -9.30 12.67 -19.78
CA PRO A 168 -8.62 13.95 -20.04
C PRO A 168 -9.18 14.72 -21.25
N ASP A 169 -9.88 14.01 -22.15
CA ASP A 169 -10.59 14.57 -23.30
C ASP A 169 -11.88 15.31 -22.92
N GLY A 170 -12.35 15.18 -21.68
CA GLY A 170 -13.56 15.82 -21.18
C GLY A 170 -14.85 15.27 -21.78
N ILE A 171 -14.81 14.17 -22.53
CA ILE A 171 -15.97 13.59 -23.21
C ILE A 171 -16.70 12.63 -22.27
N PRO A 172 -17.97 12.90 -21.89
CA PRO A 172 -18.72 11.98 -21.06
C PRO A 172 -19.12 10.73 -21.84
N GLN A 173 -19.13 9.59 -21.15
CA GLN A 173 -19.48 8.29 -21.72
C GLN A 173 -20.87 8.25 -22.38
N ARG A 174 -21.81 9.05 -21.85
CA ARG A 174 -23.16 9.22 -22.42
C ARG A 174 -23.12 9.82 -23.84
N SER A 175 -22.18 10.72 -24.10
CA SER A 175 -22.04 11.38 -25.41
C SER A 175 -21.62 10.37 -26.49
N LEU A 176 -20.77 9.40 -26.15
CA LEU A 176 -20.36 8.33 -27.09
C LEU A 176 -21.54 7.43 -27.49
N LYS A 177 -22.44 7.09 -26.56
CA LYS A 177 -23.64 6.31 -26.88
C LYS A 177 -24.56 7.03 -27.88
N THR A 178 -24.70 8.35 -27.74
CA THR A 178 -25.64 9.16 -28.52
C THR A 178 -25.06 9.64 -29.86
N ALA A 179 -23.83 10.15 -29.87
CA ALA A 179 -23.22 10.78 -31.06
C ALA A 179 -23.08 9.81 -32.24
N ILE A 180 -22.82 8.53 -31.96
CA ILE A 180 -22.70 7.47 -32.97
C ILE A 180 -24.07 7.13 -33.61
N SER A 181 -25.19 7.46 -32.97
CA SER A 181 -26.52 7.28 -33.56
C SER A 181 -26.92 8.43 -34.52
N MET A 182 -26.19 9.55 -34.48
CA MET A 182 -26.53 10.78 -35.19
C MET A 182 -25.92 10.86 -36.61
N THR A 183 -25.03 9.93 -36.98
CA THR A 183 -24.53 9.77 -38.35
C THR A 183 -25.60 9.30 -39.34
N SER A 184 -26.73 8.76 -38.86
CA SER A 184 -27.92 8.51 -39.69
C SER A 184 -28.77 9.77 -39.92
N TYR A 185 -28.64 10.81 -39.09
CA TYR A 185 -29.46 12.03 -39.20
C TYR A 185 -28.85 13.05 -40.17
N TRP A 186 -27.52 13.17 -40.20
CA TRP A 186 -26.83 14.09 -41.12
C TRP A 186 -26.86 13.64 -42.59
N ARG A 187 -27.02 12.35 -42.87
CA ARG A 187 -27.23 11.85 -44.25
C ARG A 187 -28.64 12.13 -44.80
N PHE A 188 -29.63 12.42 -43.94
CA PHE A 188 -30.99 12.74 -44.37
C PHE A 188 -31.21 14.24 -44.61
N ALA A 189 -30.43 15.11 -43.96
CA ALA A 189 -30.58 16.57 -44.03
C ALA A 189 -29.89 17.24 -45.24
N THR A 190 -29.19 16.48 -46.10
CA THR A 190 -28.52 17.01 -47.32
C THR A 190 -29.15 16.50 -48.62
N ARG A 191 -30.37 15.93 -48.57
CA ARG A 191 -31.15 15.58 -49.76
C ARG A 191 -32.50 16.32 -49.75
N LEU A 192 -32.42 17.64 -49.85
CA LEU A 192 -33.47 18.53 -50.33
C LEU A 192 -32.96 19.20 -51.61
#